data_AF-A0A941Z763-F1
#
_entry.id   AF-A0A941Z763-F1
#
_cell.length_a   1.000
_cell.length_b   1.000
_cell.length_c   1.000
_cell.angle_alpha   90.00
_cell.angle_beta   90.00
_cell.angle_gamma   90.00
#
_symmetry.space_group_name_H-M   'P 1'
#
loop_
_entity.id
_entity.type
_entity.pdbx_description
1 polymer ?
#
loop_
_entity_poly.entity_id
_entity_poly.type
_entity_poly.pdbx_seq_one_letter_code
_entity_poly.pdbx_strand_id
1 'polypeptide(L)'
;MERNVTLDFIRGVAVLGILLLNITAFGLPKAAYLNPAWYGAITQRDAWTWGLLDIFAQVKFLTLFALLFGAGLQMLLVRGKRWIQTRLSLLVLLGLIHALLFWEGDILLAYGLVGLIIWPIIRDAPGEKSLFHTGALLYLIGVAVLVLLGILSGPEGNNFWTPDLAHQQYEQFWRHQGGLEAIINRTDLMTSSLMALTIQYGWQLAGMMMTGAALMRNGWLKGAFSTRHYRRTGWGLIALGLMINIPSMIAQWQLDWAYRWCGLLLQAPRELGAPFQAIGYASLILGYWQQISRFHWVKWISCVGRMALTNYLLQTVICTTVFYHFGLFMKLDRLDLLMIVPVVWCVNLLVSVLWLHFFSQGPIEWGWRQLTRRISG
;
A
#
# COMPACT_ATOMS: atom_id res chain seq x y z
N MET A 1 -5.26 -15.43 -21.78
CA MET A 1 -4.65 -15.40 -20.44
C MET A 1 -5.69 -15.98 -19.50
N GLU A 2 -5.49 -17.23 -19.09
CA GLU A 2 -6.36 -17.91 -18.13
C GLU A 2 -6.37 -17.12 -16.82
N ARG A 3 -7.55 -17.01 -16.21
CA ARG A 3 -7.74 -16.19 -15.03
C ARG A 3 -7.28 -16.95 -13.79
N ASN A 4 -6.30 -16.41 -13.08
CA ASN A 4 -5.80 -17.01 -11.85
C ASN A 4 -6.58 -16.47 -10.65
N VAL A 5 -7.56 -17.25 -10.17
CA VAL A 5 -8.43 -16.91 -9.03
C VAL A 5 -7.60 -16.67 -7.76
N THR A 6 -6.50 -17.39 -7.57
CA THR A 6 -5.60 -17.22 -6.42
C THR A 6 -4.96 -15.85 -6.41
N LEU A 7 -4.47 -15.37 -7.55
CA LEU A 7 -3.91 -14.02 -7.66
C LEU A 7 -4.97 -12.94 -7.47
N ASP A 8 -6.17 -13.13 -8.01
CA ASP A 8 -7.28 -12.20 -7.78
C ASP A 8 -7.66 -12.17 -6.28
N PHE A 9 -7.64 -13.32 -5.59
CA PHE A 9 -7.86 -13.38 -4.14
C PHE A 9 -6.77 -12.65 -3.35
N ILE A 10 -5.48 -12.91 -3.61
CA ILE A 10 -4.37 -12.25 -2.89
C ILE A 10 -4.42 -10.73 -3.13
N ARG A 11 -4.74 -10.27 -4.34
CA ARG A 11 -4.95 -8.84 -4.63
C ARG A 11 -6.14 -8.28 -3.83
N GLY A 12 -7.23 -9.01 -3.72
CA GLY A 12 -8.39 -8.62 -2.92
C GLY A 12 -8.03 -8.45 -1.45
N VAL A 13 -7.31 -9.41 -0.87
CA VAL A 13 -6.78 -9.32 0.50
C VAL A 13 -5.86 -8.10 0.66
N ALA A 14 -4.97 -7.84 -0.30
CA ALA A 14 -4.08 -6.68 -0.24
C ALA A 14 -4.85 -5.36 -0.25
N VAL A 15 -5.84 -5.19 -1.14
CA VAL A 15 -6.64 -3.95 -1.23
C VAL A 15 -7.50 -3.73 0.01
N LEU A 16 -8.11 -4.79 0.57
CA LEU A 16 -8.84 -4.68 1.83
C LEU A 16 -7.89 -4.34 2.99
N GLY A 17 -6.71 -4.98 3.02
CA GLY A 17 -5.67 -4.74 4.01
C GLY A 17 -5.10 -3.33 3.96
N ILE A 18 -5.01 -2.70 2.78
CA ILE A 18 -4.58 -1.30 2.61
C ILE A 18 -5.49 -0.33 3.40
N LEU A 19 -6.78 -0.63 3.54
CA LEU A 19 -7.68 0.22 4.30
C LEU A 19 -7.37 0.23 5.80
N LEU A 20 -6.82 -0.86 6.36
CA LEU A 20 -6.51 -0.94 7.81
C LEU A 20 -5.54 0.14 8.27
N LEU A 21 -4.59 0.52 7.41
CA LEU A 21 -3.66 1.61 7.68
C LEU A 21 -4.21 2.96 7.21
N ASN A 22 -4.86 3.00 6.04
CA ASN A 22 -5.35 4.25 5.47
C ASN A 22 -6.50 4.86 6.27
N ILE A 23 -7.28 4.07 7.00
CA ILE A 23 -8.38 4.60 7.84
C ILE A 23 -7.87 5.62 8.86
N THR A 24 -6.64 5.43 9.37
CA THR A 24 -5.98 6.41 10.24
C THR A 24 -5.71 7.72 9.49
N ALA A 25 -5.16 7.64 8.28
CA ALA A 25 -4.86 8.82 7.48
C ALA A 25 -6.11 9.60 7.00
N PHE A 26 -7.25 8.91 6.89
CA PHE A 26 -8.54 9.54 6.60
C PHE A 26 -9.18 10.19 7.83
N GLY A 27 -9.09 9.55 9.00
CA GLY A 27 -9.81 9.97 10.21
C GLY A 27 -9.03 10.84 11.19
N LEU A 28 -7.69 10.81 11.13
CA LEU A 28 -6.77 11.51 12.05
C LEU A 28 -5.72 12.33 11.26
N PRO A 29 -4.98 13.24 11.93
CA PRO A 29 -4.00 14.09 11.27
C PRO A 29 -2.89 13.27 10.66
N LYS A 30 -2.23 13.81 9.63
CA LYS A 30 -1.13 13.13 8.92
C LYS A 30 -0.06 12.53 9.85
N ALA A 31 0.26 13.22 10.95
CA ALA A 31 1.23 12.75 11.95
C ALA A 31 0.80 11.42 12.60
N ALA A 32 -0.50 11.22 12.81
CA ALA A 32 -1.06 10.02 13.40
C ALA A 32 -0.79 8.76 12.57
N TYR A 33 -0.47 8.88 11.28
CA TYR A 33 -0.20 7.72 10.46
C TYR A 33 1.03 6.93 10.93
N LEU A 34 2.10 7.62 11.34
CA LEU A 34 3.35 6.99 11.81
C LEU A 34 3.54 7.11 13.33
N ASN A 35 2.97 8.14 13.95
CA ASN A 35 3.19 8.46 15.37
C ASN A 35 1.88 8.33 16.18
N PRO A 36 1.71 7.34 17.07
CA PRO A 36 0.60 7.31 18.03
C PRO A 36 0.69 8.38 19.12
N ALA A 37 1.87 8.92 19.40
CA ALA A 37 2.08 10.03 20.35
C ALA A 37 1.90 11.42 19.72
N TRP A 38 1.22 11.54 18.58
CA TRP A 38 1.11 12.82 17.85
C TRP A 38 0.43 13.94 18.68
N TYR A 39 -0.37 13.57 19.69
CA TYR A 39 -1.06 14.46 20.64
C TYR A 39 -0.44 14.44 22.05
N GLY A 40 0.77 13.89 22.22
CA GLY A 40 1.43 13.74 23.51
C GLY A 40 1.19 12.36 24.14
N ALA A 41 0.53 12.31 25.31
CA ALA A 41 0.39 11.08 26.08
C ALA A 41 -0.55 10.06 25.41
N ILE A 42 0.01 8.91 25.01
CA ILE A 42 -0.74 7.85 24.31
C ILE A 42 -1.65 7.12 25.29
N THR A 43 -2.92 6.94 24.93
CA THR A 43 -3.82 6.08 25.71
C THR A 43 -3.49 4.60 25.50
N GLN A 44 -3.72 3.76 26.52
CA GLN A 44 -3.46 2.32 26.40
C GLN A 44 -4.25 1.67 25.25
N ARG A 45 -5.46 2.17 24.97
CA ARG A 45 -6.31 1.72 23.85
C ARG A 45 -5.67 2.03 22.50
N ASP A 46 -5.17 3.25 22.34
CA ASP A 46 -4.51 3.71 21.11
C ASP A 46 -3.17 2.99 20.89
N ALA A 47 -2.43 2.77 21.97
CA ALA A 47 -1.18 2.01 22.00
C ALA A 47 -1.31 0.59 21.44
N TRP A 48 -2.24 -0.20 21.98
CA TRP A 48 -2.48 -1.57 21.52
C TRP A 48 -2.99 -1.61 20.09
N THR A 49 -3.89 -0.69 19.74
CA THR A 49 -4.46 -0.65 18.39
C THR A 49 -3.38 -0.34 17.35
N TRP A 50 -2.54 0.66 17.62
CA TRP A 50 -1.42 1.00 16.76
C TRP A 50 -0.40 -0.15 16.68
N GLY A 51 -0.03 -0.78 17.80
CA GLY A 51 0.95 -1.86 17.82
C GLY A 51 0.49 -3.10 17.04
N LEU A 52 -0.79 -3.48 17.16
CA LEU A 52 -1.37 -4.57 16.37
C LEU A 52 -1.38 -4.24 14.87
N LEU A 53 -1.80 -3.02 14.51
CA LEU A 53 -1.77 -2.58 13.11
C LEU A 53 -0.35 -2.51 12.56
N ASP A 54 0.62 -2.05 13.36
CA ASP A 54 2.01 -2.03 12.96
C ASP A 54 2.51 -3.44 12.67
N ILE A 55 2.33 -4.38 13.60
CA ILE A 55 2.84 -5.75 13.44
C ILE A 55 2.23 -6.46 12.23
N PHE A 56 0.91 -6.32 12.01
CA PHE A 56 0.18 -7.16 11.06
C PHE A 56 -0.20 -6.49 9.73
N ALA A 57 -0.29 -5.15 9.67
CA ALA A 57 -0.89 -4.46 8.52
C ALA A 57 0.00 -3.37 7.91
N GLN A 58 0.57 -2.51 8.74
CA GLN A 58 1.20 -1.26 8.30
C GLN A 58 2.40 -1.52 7.40
N VAL A 59 2.43 -0.90 6.21
CA VAL A 59 3.42 -1.16 5.14
C VAL A 59 3.25 -2.55 4.48
N LYS A 60 3.00 -3.63 5.24
CA LYS A 60 2.93 -5.01 4.73
C LYS A 60 1.95 -5.21 3.57
N PHE A 61 0.73 -4.66 3.66
CA PHE A 61 -0.26 -4.78 2.57
C PHE A 61 0.08 -3.92 1.35
N LEU A 62 0.70 -2.74 1.54
CA LEU A 62 1.22 -1.92 0.45
C LEU A 62 2.38 -2.62 -0.25
N THR A 63 3.30 -3.23 0.50
CA THR A 63 4.41 -4.04 -0.01
C THR A 63 3.91 -5.24 -0.80
N LEU A 64 2.87 -5.94 -0.30
CA LEU A 64 2.21 -7.03 -1.03
C LEU A 64 1.56 -6.53 -2.32
N PHE A 65 0.88 -5.39 -2.27
CA PHE A 65 0.24 -4.81 -3.46
C PHE A 65 1.27 -4.39 -4.52
N ALA A 66 2.40 -3.78 -4.12
CA ALA A 66 3.53 -3.47 -4.99
C ALA A 66 4.12 -4.71 -5.66
N LEU A 67 4.32 -5.78 -4.89
CA LEU A 67 4.77 -7.07 -5.40
C LEU A 67 3.80 -7.62 -6.47
N LEU A 68 2.50 -7.58 -6.20
CA LEU A 68 1.48 -8.06 -7.14
C LEU A 68 1.34 -7.14 -8.38
N PHE A 69 1.62 -5.85 -8.24
CA PHE A 69 1.64 -4.92 -9.35
C PHE A 69 2.78 -5.24 -10.32
N GLY A 70 3.99 -5.46 -9.81
CA GLY A 70 5.14 -5.88 -10.62
C GLY A 70 4.94 -7.26 -11.26
N ALA A 71 4.33 -8.20 -10.55
CA ALA A 71 3.87 -9.46 -11.12
C ALA A 71 2.86 -9.24 -12.27
N GLY A 72 1.96 -8.26 -12.14
CA GLY A 72 1.04 -7.83 -13.19
C GLY A 72 1.76 -7.25 -14.40
N LEU A 73 2.80 -6.43 -14.21
CA LEU A 73 3.63 -5.91 -15.30
C LEU A 73 4.30 -7.02 -16.10
N GLN A 74 4.87 -8.03 -15.41
CA GLN A 74 5.46 -9.21 -16.06
C GLN A 74 4.46 -9.93 -16.97
N MET A 75 3.20 -10.05 -16.53
CA MET A 75 2.14 -10.67 -17.34
C MET A 75 1.71 -9.80 -18.53
N LEU A 76 1.83 -8.48 -18.40
CA LEU A 76 1.43 -7.53 -19.43
C LEU A 76 2.47 -7.34 -20.53
N LEU A 77 3.72 -7.81 -20.36
CA LEU A 77 4.79 -7.73 -21.37
C LEU A 77 4.36 -8.22 -22.76
N VAL A 78 3.53 -9.28 -22.81
CA VAL A 78 3.01 -9.87 -24.07
C VAL A 78 2.13 -8.89 -24.87
N ARG A 79 1.61 -7.83 -24.25
CA ARG A 79 0.79 -6.80 -24.92
C ARG A 79 1.62 -5.78 -25.70
N GLY A 80 2.95 -5.78 -25.55
CA GLY A 80 3.85 -4.88 -26.25
C GLY A 80 4.11 -3.55 -25.52
N LYS A 81 5.20 -2.88 -25.93
CA LYS A 81 5.72 -1.64 -25.32
C LYS A 81 4.68 -0.52 -25.24
N ARG A 82 4.06 -0.19 -26.37
CA ARG A 82 3.14 0.96 -26.47
C ARG A 82 1.93 0.80 -25.55
N TRP A 83 1.38 -0.42 -25.48
CA TRP A 83 0.29 -0.75 -24.56
C TRP A 83 0.63 -0.47 -23.10
N ILE A 84 1.80 -0.94 -22.64
CA ILE A 84 2.23 -0.81 -21.25
C ILE A 84 2.50 0.65 -20.90
N GLN A 85 3.22 1.36 -21.77
CA GLN A 85 3.51 2.78 -21.58
C GLN A 85 2.22 3.59 -21.47
N THR A 86 1.30 3.44 -22.43
CA THR A 86 -0.01 4.11 -22.38
C THR A 86 -0.76 3.78 -21.11
N ARG A 87 -0.83 2.50 -20.74
CA ARG A 87 -1.56 2.06 -19.55
C ARG A 87 -1.01 2.70 -18.29
N LEU A 88 0.31 2.73 -18.13
CA LEU A 88 0.97 3.33 -16.97
C LEU A 88 0.89 4.85 -16.97
N SER A 89 1.02 5.52 -18.12
CA SER A 89 0.83 6.97 -18.23
C SER A 89 -0.61 7.38 -17.87
N LEU A 90 -1.61 6.59 -18.24
CA LEU A 90 -2.98 6.82 -17.80
C LEU A 90 -3.18 6.58 -16.31
N LEU A 91 -2.41 5.64 -15.71
CA LEU A 91 -2.42 5.44 -14.26
C LEU A 91 -1.80 6.63 -13.52
N VAL A 92 -0.71 7.19 -14.05
CA VAL A 92 -0.09 8.43 -13.56
C VAL A 92 -1.10 9.57 -13.59
N LEU A 93 -1.81 9.77 -14.71
CA LEU A 93 -2.83 10.81 -14.84
C LEU A 93 -3.97 10.62 -13.82
N LEU A 94 -4.45 9.38 -13.67
CA LEU A 94 -5.50 9.07 -12.72
C LEU A 94 -5.04 9.27 -11.27
N GLY A 95 -3.80 8.90 -10.95
CA GLY A 95 -3.18 9.17 -9.65
C GLY A 95 -3.01 10.65 -9.38
N LEU A 96 -2.60 11.45 -10.37
CA LEU A 96 -2.50 12.91 -10.25
C LEU A 96 -3.87 13.54 -9.93
N ILE A 97 -4.91 13.15 -10.65
CA ILE A 97 -6.29 13.62 -10.40
C ILE A 97 -6.74 13.21 -8.99
N HIS A 98 -6.47 11.96 -8.60
CA HIS A 98 -6.85 11.43 -7.29
C HIS A 98 -6.12 12.13 -6.14
N ALA A 99 -4.79 12.29 -6.24
CA ALA A 99 -3.95 12.95 -5.25
C ALA A 99 -4.35 14.41 -4.99
N LEU A 100 -4.67 15.15 -6.07
CA LEU A 100 -5.02 16.57 -5.98
C LEU A 100 -6.47 16.80 -5.56
N LEU A 101 -7.42 16.06 -6.13
CA LEU A 101 -8.85 16.36 -5.96
C LEU A 101 -9.51 15.57 -4.84
N PHE A 102 -9.03 14.37 -4.53
CA PHE A 102 -9.71 13.47 -3.61
C PHE A 102 -8.93 13.27 -2.31
N TRP A 103 -7.69 12.81 -2.39
CA TRP A 103 -6.93 12.42 -1.20
C TRP A 103 -5.43 12.31 -1.45
N GLU A 104 -4.64 12.92 -0.58
CA GLU A 104 -3.18 13.01 -0.63
C GLU A 104 -2.45 11.67 -0.43
N GLY A 105 -3.11 10.63 0.10
CA GLY A 105 -2.52 9.31 0.33
C GLY A 105 -2.53 8.39 -0.90
N ASP A 106 -2.55 8.97 -2.11
CA ASP A 106 -2.58 8.23 -3.36
C ASP A 106 -1.36 7.32 -3.55
N ILE A 107 -1.61 6.08 -3.96
CA ILE A 107 -0.56 5.13 -4.36
C ILE A 107 -0.42 5.04 -5.89
N LEU A 108 -1.43 5.46 -6.65
CA LEU A 108 -1.52 5.19 -8.08
C LEU A 108 -0.48 5.99 -8.88
N LEU A 109 -0.24 7.23 -8.48
CA LEU A 109 0.78 8.11 -9.05
C LEU A 109 2.18 7.47 -8.89
N ALA A 110 2.53 7.09 -7.66
CA ALA A 110 3.80 6.44 -7.36
C ALA A 110 3.99 5.14 -8.16
N TYR A 111 2.94 4.30 -8.23
CA TYR A 111 2.98 3.03 -8.95
C TYR A 111 3.08 3.21 -10.47
N GLY A 112 2.40 4.22 -11.02
CA GLY A 112 2.49 4.59 -12.42
C GLY A 112 3.88 5.07 -12.80
N LEU A 113 4.45 6.00 -12.02
CA LEU A 113 5.77 6.57 -12.26
C LEU A 113 6.88 5.52 -12.13
N VAL A 114 6.92 4.78 -11.02
CA VAL A 114 7.91 3.71 -10.84
C VAL A 114 7.70 2.60 -11.87
N GLY A 115 6.45 2.25 -12.17
CA GLY A 115 6.09 1.31 -13.23
C GLY A 115 6.67 1.69 -14.58
N LEU A 116 6.62 2.98 -14.97
CA LEU A 116 7.17 3.50 -16.23
C LEU A 116 8.69 3.34 -16.30
N ILE A 117 9.37 3.42 -15.16
CA ILE A 117 10.83 3.29 -15.05
C ILE A 117 11.23 1.81 -15.11
N ILE A 118 10.54 0.93 -14.40
CA ILE A 118 10.98 -0.47 -14.21
C ILE A 118 10.51 -1.42 -15.32
N TRP A 119 9.42 -1.13 -16.06
CA TRP A 119 8.92 -2.08 -17.05
C TRP A 119 9.94 -2.45 -18.14
N PRO A 120 10.83 -1.56 -18.65
CA PRO A 120 11.88 -1.95 -19.59
C PRO A 120 12.90 -2.86 -18.90
N ILE A 121 13.25 -2.59 -17.64
CA ILE A 121 14.16 -3.41 -16.84
C ILE A 121 13.58 -4.82 -16.67
N ILE A 122 12.28 -4.92 -16.38
CA ILE A 122 11.58 -6.21 -16.27
C ILE A 122 11.62 -6.99 -17.59
N ARG A 123 11.39 -6.31 -18.71
CA ARG A 123 11.40 -6.91 -20.06
C ARG A 123 12.79 -7.42 -20.44
N ASP A 124 13.81 -6.59 -20.25
CA ASP A 124 15.16 -6.78 -20.79
C ASP A 124 16.06 -7.57 -19.83
N ALA A 125 15.60 -7.84 -18.61
CA ALA A 125 16.39 -8.61 -17.65
C ALA A 125 16.67 -10.04 -18.15
N PRO A 126 17.93 -10.51 -18.00
CA PRO A 126 18.41 -11.76 -18.58
C PRO A 126 17.77 -13.01 -17.93
N GLY A 127 17.28 -12.89 -16.69
CA GLY A 127 16.62 -13.99 -16.00
C GLY A 127 15.95 -13.57 -14.70
N GLU A 128 15.16 -14.47 -14.12
CA GLU A 128 14.43 -14.27 -12.87
C GLU A 128 15.36 -14.00 -11.67
N LYS A 129 16.54 -14.61 -11.63
CA LYS A 129 17.53 -14.39 -10.56
C LYS A 129 18.08 -12.96 -10.60
N SER A 130 18.40 -12.46 -11.81
CA SER A 130 18.85 -11.08 -11.99
C SER A 130 17.76 -10.11 -11.54
N LEU A 131 16.49 -10.33 -11.94
CA LEU A 131 15.37 -9.51 -11.47
C LEU A 131 15.22 -9.51 -9.96
N PHE A 132 15.34 -10.68 -9.33
CA PHE A 132 15.22 -10.81 -7.88
C PHE A 132 16.37 -10.10 -7.16
N HIS A 133 17.63 -10.28 -7.60
CA HIS A 133 18.78 -9.63 -7.00
C HIS A 133 18.75 -8.11 -7.18
N THR A 134 18.41 -7.62 -8.37
CA THR A 134 18.25 -6.17 -8.61
C THR A 134 17.10 -5.63 -7.77
N GLY A 135 15.98 -6.34 -7.68
CA GLY A 135 14.87 -5.95 -6.81
C GLY A 135 15.26 -5.86 -5.34
N ALA A 136 15.96 -6.87 -4.82
CA ALA A 136 16.47 -6.88 -3.45
C ALA A 136 17.47 -5.73 -3.21
N LEU A 137 18.38 -5.48 -4.14
CA LEU A 137 19.35 -4.40 -4.05
C LEU A 137 18.66 -3.02 -3.99
N LEU A 138 17.73 -2.74 -4.90
CA LEU A 138 16.98 -1.47 -4.89
C LEU A 138 16.19 -1.29 -3.59
N TYR A 139 15.59 -2.37 -3.08
CA TYR A 139 14.89 -2.31 -1.80
C TYR A 139 15.83 -1.95 -0.65
N LEU A 140 16.98 -2.61 -0.58
CA LEU A 140 18.00 -2.34 0.44
C LEU A 140 18.60 -0.93 0.31
N ILE A 141 18.74 -0.39 -0.92
CA ILE A 141 19.11 1.00 -1.14
C ILE A 141 18.08 1.93 -0.50
N GLY A 142 16.78 1.71 -0.71
CA GLY A 142 15.74 2.52 -0.09
C GLY A 142 15.73 2.47 1.44
N VAL A 143 16.00 1.29 2.02
CA VAL A 143 16.17 1.14 3.48
C VAL A 143 17.44 1.85 3.96
N ALA A 144 18.56 1.73 3.24
CA ALA A 144 19.82 2.39 3.58
C ALA A 144 19.70 3.92 3.51
N VAL A 145 19.00 4.45 2.51
CA VAL A 145 18.71 5.89 2.42
C VAL A 145 17.86 6.34 3.60
N LEU A 146 16.84 5.57 4.00
CA LEU A 146 16.03 5.91 5.19
C LEU A 146 16.88 5.95 6.47
N VAL A 147 17.78 4.99 6.66
CA VAL A 147 18.75 5.00 7.77
C VAL A 147 19.65 6.23 7.71
N LEU A 148 20.20 6.53 6.52
CA LEU A 148 21.05 7.71 6.33
C LEU A 148 20.31 9.00 6.68
N LEU A 149 19.08 9.18 6.19
CA LEU A 149 18.24 10.33 6.52
C LEU A 149 17.95 10.41 8.01
N GLY A 150 17.73 9.28 8.68
CA GLY A 150 17.56 9.24 10.13
C GLY A 150 18.85 9.52 10.93
N ILE A 151 20.03 9.20 10.40
CA ILE A 151 21.31 9.58 11.03
C ILE A 151 21.49 11.09 10.93
N LEU A 152 21.21 11.64 9.75
CA LEU A 152 21.36 13.07 9.42
C LEU A 152 20.27 13.96 10.03
N SER A 153 19.12 13.39 10.42
CA SER A 153 18.04 14.16 11.03
C SER A 153 18.45 14.69 12.40
N GLY A 154 18.21 15.97 12.63
CA GLY A 154 18.40 16.63 13.92
C GLY A 154 17.47 16.09 15.02
N PRO A 155 17.71 16.47 16.28
CA PRO A 155 16.90 16.01 17.41
C PRO A 155 15.51 16.67 17.46
N GLU A 156 15.36 17.85 16.86
CA GLU A 156 14.12 18.62 16.91
C GLU A 156 13.04 18.00 16.02
N GLY A 157 11.86 17.80 16.61
CA GLY A 157 10.66 17.39 15.90
C GLY A 157 10.18 18.46 14.93
N ASN A 158 9.32 18.05 14.01
CA ASN A 158 8.64 18.95 13.08
C ASN A 158 7.12 18.77 13.18
N ASN A 159 6.37 19.64 12.51
CA ASN A 159 4.90 19.57 12.47
C ASN A 159 4.37 18.33 11.72
N PHE A 160 5.23 17.54 11.07
CA PHE A 160 4.85 16.23 10.51
C PHE A 160 4.89 15.11 11.55
N TRP A 161 5.62 15.28 12.66
CA TRP A 161 5.73 14.29 13.73
C TRP A 161 4.83 14.63 14.93
N THR A 162 4.88 15.87 15.41
CA THR A 162 4.10 16.38 16.54
C THR A 162 3.58 17.77 16.20
N PRO A 163 2.43 17.88 15.51
CA PRO A 163 1.89 19.17 15.07
C PRO A 163 1.38 19.98 16.27
N ASP A 164 1.62 21.29 16.24
CA ASP A 164 0.99 22.22 17.19
C ASP A 164 -0.53 22.36 16.92
N LEU A 165 -1.23 23.02 17.85
CA LEU A 165 -2.68 23.19 17.75
C LEU A 165 -3.11 23.98 16.51
N ALA A 166 -2.31 24.95 16.07
CA ALA A 166 -2.64 25.76 14.89
C ALA A 166 -2.58 24.92 13.61
N HIS A 167 -1.55 24.08 13.45
CA HIS A 167 -1.42 23.16 12.33
C HIS A 167 -2.51 22.09 12.34
N GLN A 168 -2.87 21.57 13.51
CA GLN A 168 -3.99 20.62 13.63
C GLN A 168 -5.32 21.25 13.23
N GLN A 169 -5.61 22.47 13.69
CA GLN A 169 -6.83 23.20 13.35
C GLN A 169 -6.86 23.58 11.87
N TYR A 170 -5.74 24.01 11.29
CA TYR A 170 -5.65 24.32 9.87
C TYR A 170 -5.84 23.05 9.02
N GLU A 171 -5.25 21.92 9.43
CA GLU A 171 -5.45 20.62 8.77
C GLU A 171 -6.92 20.19 8.78
N GLN A 172 -7.58 20.34 9.93
CA GLN A 172 -9.01 20.10 10.05
C GLN A 172 -9.83 21.04 9.16
N PHE A 173 -9.48 22.33 9.12
CA PHE A 173 -10.17 23.35 8.34
C PHE A 173 -10.16 23.03 6.85
N TRP A 174 -8.98 22.84 6.23
CA TRP A 174 -8.91 22.65 4.78
C TRP A 174 -9.50 21.29 4.36
N ARG A 175 -9.42 20.26 5.21
CA ARG A 175 -10.05 18.95 4.94
C ARG A 175 -11.57 19.04 4.93
N HIS A 176 -12.17 19.79 5.87
CA HIS A 176 -13.63 19.97 5.90
C HIS A 176 -14.14 20.95 4.83
N GLN A 177 -13.45 22.08 4.66
CA GLN A 177 -13.87 23.10 3.70
C GLN A 177 -13.76 22.59 2.26
N GLY A 178 -12.73 21.79 1.96
CA GLY A 178 -12.46 21.34 0.60
C GLY A 178 -12.05 22.49 -0.32
N GLY A 179 -12.45 22.40 -1.61
CA GLY A 179 -12.23 23.46 -2.58
C GLY A 179 -10.75 23.74 -2.88
N LEU A 180 -10.43 25.02 -3.18
CA LEU A 180 -9.08 25.45 -3.57
C LEU A 180 -8.06 25.29 -2.44
N GLU A 181 -8.43 25.59 -1.20
CA GLU A 181 -7.55 25.41 -0.03
C GLU A 181 -7.07 23.96 0.11
N ALA A 182 -7.98 22.99 -0.06
CA ALA A 182 -7.62 21.59 -0.05
C ALA A 182 -6.71 21.20 -1.21
N ILE A 183 -6.94 21.75 -2.41
CA ILE A 183 -6.11 21.47 -3.60
C ILE A 183 -4.70 22.03 -3.40
N ILE A 184 -4.55 23.23 -2.84
CA ILE A 184 -3.25 23.85 -2.55
C ILE A 184 -2.48 22.98 -1.56
N ASN A 185 -3.09 22.65 -0.42
CA ASN A 185 -2.47 21.79 0.60
C ASN A 185 -2.08 20.40 0.04
N ARG A 186 -2.94 19.79 -0.78
CA ARG A 186 -2.62 18.52 -1.44
C ARG A 186 -1.51 18.64 -2.47
N THR A 187 -1.36 19.79 -3.13
CA THR A 187 -0.26 20.05 -4.07
C THR A 187 1.08 20.11 -3.34
N ASP A 188 1.14 20.76 -2.18
CA ASP A 188 2.35 20.83 -1.35
C ASP A 188 2.73 19.44 -0.80
N LEU A 189 1.74 18.69 -0.32
CA LEU A 189 1.91 17.32 0.13
C LEU A 189 2.34 16.39 -1.00
N MET A 190 1.76 16.54 -2.20
CA MET A 190 2.16 15.79 -3.38
C MET A 190 3.60 16.08 -3.76
N THR A 191 4.04 17.34 -3.72
CA THR A 191 5.43 17.72 -3.98
C THR A 191 6.37 17.01 -3.00
N SER A 192 6.03 17.03 -1.71
CA SER A 192 6.77 16.30 -0.68
C SER A 192 6.80 14.79 -0.91
N SER A 193 5.66 14.19 -1.30
CA SER A 193 5.57 12.77 -1.62
C SER A 193 6.36 12.39 -2.87
N LEU A 194 6.44 13.25 -3.90
CA LEU A 194 7.26 13.02 -5.09
C LEU A 194 8.76 13.11 -4.78
N MET A 195 9.16 14.02 -3.88
CA MET A 195 10.53 14.06 -3.36
C MET A 195 10.86 12.80 -2.57
N ALA A 196 9.99 12.38 -1.64
CA ALA A 196 10.15 11.15 -0.88
C ALA A 196 10.20 9.90 -1.79
N LEU A 197 9.38 9.87 -2.84
CA LEU A 197 9.41 8.83 -3.87
C LEU A 197 10.76 8.79 -4.59
N THR A 198 11.31 9.94 -4.98
CA THR A 198 12.58 9.99 -5.73
C THR A 198 13.77 9.66 -4.84
N ILE A 199 13.77 10.15 -3.60
CA ILE A 199 14.90 10.02 -2.68
C ILE A 199 14.94 8.62 -2.05
N GLN A 200 13.79 8.09 -1.61
CA GLN A 200 13.75 6.93 -0.71
C GLN A 200 12.72 5.87 -1.15
N TYR A 201 11.43 6.21 -1.18
CA TYR A 201 10.35 5.23 -1.29
C TYR A 201 10.29 4.55 -2.67
N GLY A 202 10.68 5.26 -3.72
CA GLY A 202 10.68 4.75 -5.09
C GLY A 202 11.66 3.60 -5.29
N TRP A 203 12.78 3.58 -4.55
CA TRP A 203 13.74 2.47 -4.57
C TRP A 203 13.12 1.19 -4.00
N GLN A 204 12.40 1.31 -2.87
CA GLN A 204 11.67 0.19 -2.26
C GLN A 204 10.54 -0.29 -3.15
N LEU A 205 9.76 0.64 -3.70
CA LEU A 205 8.65 0.33 -4.59
C LEU A 205 9.14 -0.39 -5.85
N ALA A 206 10.20 0.12 -6.49
CA ALA A 206 10.84 -0.53 -7.64
C ALA A 206 11.36 -1.92 -7.26
N GLY A 207 12.03 -2.03 -6.11
CA GLY A 207 12.56 -3.28 -5.59
C GLY A 207 11.47 -4.36 -5.46
N MET A 208 10.36 -4.03 -4.80
CA MET A 208 9.25 -4.97 -4.61
C MET A 208 8.54 -5.33 -5.91
N MET A 209 8.34 -4.38 -6.81
CA MET A 209 7.75 -4.67 -8.11
C MET A 209 8.64 -5.61 -8.94
N MET A 210 9.96 -5.40 -8.92
CA MET A 210 10.91 -6.29 -9.60
C MET A 210 10.96 -7.69 -8.96
N THR A 211 10.93 -7.77 -7.63
CA THR A 211 10.80 -9.06 -6.92
C THR A 211 9.51 -9.78 -7.30
N GLY A 212 8.38 -9.07 -7.38
CA GLY A 212 7.11 -9.61 -7.85
C GLY A 212 7.15 -10.12 -9.29
N ALA A 213 7.81 -9.38 -10.19
CA ALA A 213 8.04 -9.81 -11.56
C ALA A 213 8.89 -11.08 -11.62
N ALA A 214 9.96 -11.18 -10.82
CA ALA A 214 10.80 -12.37 -10.72
C ALA A 214 10.02 -13.60 -10.24
N LEU A 215 9.22 -13.45 -9.18
CA LEU A 215 8.38 -14.53 -8.62
C LEU A 215 7.23 -14.93 -9.56
N MET A 216 6.78 -14.02 -10.43
CA MET A 216 5.84 -14.36 -11.49
C MET A 216 6.53 -15.13 -12.62
N ARG A 217 7.75 -14.73 -13.00
CA ARG A 217 8.53 -15.33 -14.08
C ARG A 217 8.93 -16.76 -13.76
N ASN A 218 9.36 -17.04 -12.53
CA ASN A 218 9.76 -18.39 -12.10
C ASN A 218 8.58 -19.31 -11.73
N GLY A 219 7.33 -18.82 -11.79
CA GLY A 219 6.13 -19.59 -11.47
C GLY A 219 5.78 -19.69 -9.98
N TRP A 220 6.53 -19.06 -9.08
CA TRP A 220 6.23 -19.06 -7.64
C TRP A 220 4.90 -18.37 -7.34
N LEU A 221 4.58 -17.24 -7.98
CA LEU A 221 3.24 -16.62 -7.85
C LEU A 221 2.14 -17.36 -8.63
N LYS A 222 2.51 -18.32 -9.48
CA LYS A 222 1.56 -19.19 -10.20
C LYS A 222 1.17 -20.44 -9.40
N GLY A 223 1.76 -20.65 -8.22
CA GLY A 223 1.50 -21.86 -7.42
C GLY A 223 2.26 -23.09 -7.91
N ALA A 224 3.34 -22.94 -8.68
CA ALA A 224 4.06 -24.06 -9.31
C ALA A 224 4.92 -24.90 -8.33
N PHE A 225 5.14 -24.41 -7.11
CA PHE A 225 5.97 -25.06 -6.10
C PHE A 225 5.12 -25.95 -5.17
N SER A 226 5.76 -26.83 -4.40
CA SER A 226 5.03 -27.72 -3.48
C SER A 226 4.33 -26.95 -2.35
N THR A 227 3.21 -27.48 -1.84
CA THR A 227 2.49 -26.88 -0.70
C THR A 227 3.37 -26.80 0.55
N ARG A 228 4.26 -27.78 0.76
CA ARG A 228 5.24 -27.78 1.86
C ARG A 228 6.22 -26.61 1.75
N HIS A 229 6.69 -26.29 0.54
CA HIS A 229 7.55 -25.13 0.28
C HIS A 229 6.85 -23.85 0.73
N TYR A 230 5.65 -23.59 0.22
CA TYR A 230 4.89 -22.39 0.55
C TYR A 230 4.58 -22.24 2.05
N ARG A 231 4.24 -23.33 2.74
CA ARG A 231 3.97 -23.29 4.19
C ARG A 231 5.24 -22.98 4.97
N ARG A 232 6.36 -23.65 4.66
CA ARG A 232 7.64 -23.45 5.36
C ARG A 232 8.18 -22.04 5.10
N THR A 233 8.18 -21.59 3.84
CA THR A 233 8.58 -20.23 3.47
C THR A 233 7.68 -19.19 4.12
N GLY A 234 6.35 -19.42 4.12
CA GLY A 234 5.39 -18.47 4.71
C GLY A 234 5.61 -18.25 6.20
N TRP A 235 5.65 -19.33 6.98
CA TRP A 235 5.90 -19.25 8.42
C TRP A 235 7.29 -18.72 8.75
N GLY A 236 8.32 -19.15 8.01
CA GLY A 236 9.69 -18.69 8.21
C GLY A 236 9.86 -17.20 7.96
N LEU A 237 9.29 -16.67 6.87
CA LEU A 237 9.39 -15.25 6.53
C LEU A 237 8.55 -14.36 7.44
N ILE A 238 7.36 -14.82 7.87
CA ILE A 238 6.57 -14.09 8.87
C ILE A 238 7.33 -14.03 10.19
N ALA A 239 7.86 -15.16 10.67
CA ALA A 239 8.67 -15.19 11.89
C ALA A 239 9.88 -14.24 11.80
N LEU A 240 10.60 -14.25 10.68
CA LEU A 240 11.72 -13.35 10.45
C LEU A 240 11.30 -11.87 10.49
N GLY A 241 10.21 -11.51 9.82
CA GLY A 241 9.70 -10.14 9.86
C GLY A 241 9.23 -9.72 11.25
N LEU A 242 8.62 -10.62 12.02
CA LEU A 242 8.25 -10.37 13.42
C LEU A 242 9.48 -10.18 14.32
N MET A 243 10.53 -10.97 14.12
CA MET A 243 11.80 -10.84 14.86
C MET A 243 12.49 -9.49 14.61
N ILE A 244 12.25 -8.85 13.46
CA ILE A 244 12.76 -7.50 13.16
C ILE A 244 11.83 -6.42 13.73
N ASN A 245 10.52 -6.57 13.54
CA ASN A 245 9.54 -5.53 13.84
C ASN A 245 9.24 -5.40 15.35
N ILE A 246 9.14 -6.52 16.08
CA ILE A 246 8.79 -6.48 17.51
C ILE A 246 9.84 -5.71 18.33
N PRO A 247 11.16 -5.96 18.20
CA PRO A 247 12.16 -5.18 18.92
C PRO A 247 12.13 -3.68 18.55
N SER A 248 11.92 -3.36 17.28
CA SER A 248 11.79 -1.98 16.82
C SER A 248 10.56 -1.27 17.40
N MET A 249 9.42 -1.97 17.48
CA MET A 249 8.21 -1.48 18.14
C MET A 249 8.43 -1.22 19.63
N ILE A 250 9.07 -2.17 20.33
CA ILE A 250 9.42 -2.03 21.75
C ILE A 250 10.36 -0.84 21.97
N ALA A 251 11.36 -0.67 21.11
CA ALA A 251 12.30 0.46 21.18
C ALA A 251 11.61 1.81 21.00
N GLN A 252 10.65 1.93 20.07
CA GLN A 252 9.87 3.16 19.91
C GLN A 252 9.10 3.52 21.19
N TRP A 253 8.61 2.51 21.91
CA TRP A 253 7.95 2.69 23.20
C TRP A 253 8.89 3.14 24.31
N GLN A 254 10.06 2.53 24.41
CA GLN A 254 11.06 2.86 25.43
C GLN A 254 11.68 4.25 25.21
N LEU A 255 11.60 4.78 24.00
CA LEU A 255 12.13 6.08 23.61
C LEU A 255 11.05 7.16 23.55
N ASP A 256 9.86 6.89 24.11
CA ASP A 256 8.74 7.83 24.21
C ASP A 256 8.42 8.55 22.90
N TRP A 257 8.52 7.83 21.77
CA TRP A 257 8.23 8.37 20.45
C TRP A 257 9.07 9.60 20.05
N ALA A 258 10.23 9.78 20.67
CA ALA A 258 11.13 10.89 20.38
C ALA A 258 11.51 10.91 18.90
N TYR A 259 11.33 12.07 18.26
CA TYR A 259 11.51 12.24 16.81
C TYR A 259 12.88 11.75 16.32
N ARG A 260 13.95 12.06 17.09
CA ARG A 260 15.34 11.68 16.78
C ARG A 260 15.51 10.23 16.37
N TRP A 261 14.75 9.32 16.99
CA TRP A 261 14.84 7.88 16.80
C TRP A 261 13.63 7.33 16.05
N CYS A 262 12.44 7.75 16.44
CA CYS A 262 11.19 7.18 15.95
C CYS A 262 10.74 7.76 14.60
N GLY A 263 11.16 8.99 14.29
CA GLY A 263 10.76 9.70 13.08
C GLY A 263 11.21 9.02 11.79
N LEU A 264 12.43 8.49 11.77
CA LEU A 264 13.05 7.88 10.58
C LEU A 264 13.83 6.60 10.88
N LEU A 265 14.75 6.62 11.86
CA LEU A 265 15.65 5.48 12.13
C LEU A 265 14.89 4.19 12.47
N LEU A 266 13.93 4.26 13.39
CA LEU A 266 13.14 3.10 13.79
C LEU A 266 12.01 2.76 12.80
N GLN A 267 11.84 3.54 11.74
CA GLN A 267 11.03 3.13 10.59
C GLN A 267 11.80 2.13 9.69
N ALA A 268 13.13 2.17 9.67
CA ALA A 268 13.94 1.29 8.82
C ALA A 268 13.78 -0.22 9.14
N PRO A 269 13.75 -0.68 10.41
CA PRO A 269 13.45 -2.08 10.71
C PRO A 269 12.06 -2.52 10.22
N ARG A 270 11.04 -1.67 10.38
CA ARG A 270 9.68 -1.91 9.87
C ARG A 270 9.67 -2.11 8.35
N GLU A 271 10.33 -1.19 7.66
CA GLU A 271 10.50 -1.21 6.21
C GLU A 271 11.29 -2.44 5.75
N LEU A 272 12.31 -2.87 6.51
CA LEU A 272 13.08 -4.09 6.25
C LEU A 272 12.27 -5.37 6.49
N GLY A 273 11.41 -5.38 7.51
CA GLY A 273 10.54 -6.50 7.87
C GLY A 273 9.38 -6.71 6.89
N ALA A 274 8.89 -5.63 6.26
CA ALA A 274 7.67 -5.65 5.45
C ALA A 274 7.71 -6.63 4.25
N PRO A 275 8.79 -6.74 3.45
CA PRO A 275 8.88 -7.71 2.35
C PRO A 275 8.75 -9.16 2.82
N PHE A 276 9.35 -9.48 3.97
CA PHE A 276 9.30 -10.84 4.51
C PHE A 276 7.87 -11.21 4.90
N GLN A 277 7.16 -10.34 5.62
CA GLN A 277 5.77 -10.59 5.96
C GLN A 277 4.84 -10.57 4.74
N ALA A 278 5.02 -9.63 3.81
CA ALA A 278 4.22 -9.56 2.58
C ALA A 278 4.34 -10.84 1.73
N ILE A 279 5.58 -11.28 1.45
CA ILE A 279 5.84 -12.55 0.75
C ILE A 279 5.33 -13.71 1.61
N GLY A 280 5.48 -13.65 2.92
CA GLY A 280 4.99 -14.64 3.88
C GLY A 280 3.47 -14.83 3.80
N TYR A 281 2.70 -13.74 3.77
CA TYR A 281 1.24 -13.76 3.61
C TYR A 281 0.84 -14.38 2.26
N ALA A 282 1.45 -13.95 1.16
CA ALA A 282 1.20 -14.55 -0.16
C ALA A 282 1.54 -16.05 -0.17
N SER A 283 2.65 -16.42 0.47
CA SER A 283 3.12 -17.80 0.58
C SER A 283 2.16 -18.67 1.37
N LEU A 284 1.67 -18.22 2.53
CA LEU A 284 0.69 -18.98 3.30
C LEU A 284 -0.64 -19.13 2.55
N ILE A 285 -1.10 -18.08 1.86
CA ILE A 285 -2.31 -18.17 1.02
C ILE A 285 -2.13 -19.24 -0.06
N LEU A 286 -0.98 -19.27 -0.75
CA LEU A 286 -0.67 -20.29 -1.75
C LEU A 286 -0.54 -21.70 -1.13
N GLY A 287 0.11 -21.82 0.03
CA GLY A 287 0.35 -23.09 0.72
C GLY A 287 -0.90 -23.73 1.33
N TYR A 288 -1.92 -22.92 1.63
CA TYR A 288 -3.23 -23.37 2.13
C TYR A 288 -4.36 -23.16 1.11
N TRP A 289 -4.04 -22.94 -0.18
CA TRP A 289 -5.04 -22.61 -1.19
C TRP A 289 -6.11 -23.71 -1.36
N GLN A 290 -5.74 -24.99 -1.24
CA GLN A 290 -6.68 -26.11 -1.33
C GLN A 290 -7.74 -26.10 -0.22
N GLN A 291 -7.41 -25.54 0.94
CA GLN A 291 -8.31 -25.37 2.07
C GLN A 291 -9.11 -24.08 1.91
N ILE A 292 -8.42 -22.96 1.60
CA ILE A 292 -9.02 -21.63 1.50
C ILE A 292 -10.07 -21.58 0.38
N SER A 293 -9.75 -22.11 -0.81
CA SER A 293 -10.62 -22.06 -1.99
C SER A 293 -11.99 -22.71 -1.82
N ARG A 294 -12.18 -23.53 -0.78
CA ARG A 294 -13.47 -24.18 -0.46
C ARG A 294 -14.49 -23.21 0.15
N PHE A 295 -14.04 -22.10 0.73
CA PHE A 295 -14.92 -21.17 1.40
C PHE A 295 -15.63 -20.21 0.42
N HIS A 296 -16.92 -19.96 0.66
CA HIS A 296 -17.72 -19.06 -0.19
C HIS A 296 -17.19 -17.62 -0.24
N TRP A 297 -16.58 -17.14 0.85
CA TRP A 297 -16.02 -15.79 0.92
C TRP A 297 -14.81 -15.58 0.00
N VAL A 298 -14.15 -16.65 -0.48
CA VAL A 298 -13.08 -16.54 -1.49
C VAL A 298 -13.59 -15.90 -2.77
N LYS A 299 -14.79 -16.30 -3.23
CA LYS A 299 -15.40 -15.69 -4.42
C LYS A 299 -15.58 -14.19 -4.24
N TRP A 300 -15.99 -13.75 -3.05
CA TRP A 300 -16.27 -12.35 -2.75
C TRP A 300 -14.97 -11.53 -2.73
N ILE A 301 -13.93 -12.02 -2.04
CA ILE A 301 -12.63 -11.35 -1.99
C ILE A 301 -11.94 -11.36 -3.38
N SER A 302 -12.04 -12.45 -4.14
CA SER A 302 -11.56 -12.48 -5.52
C SER A 302 -12.29 -11.44 -6.39
N CYS A 303 -13.60 -11.23 -6.21
CA CYS A 303 -14.31 -10.14 -6.88
C CYS A 303 -13.74 -8.77 -6.54
N VAL A 304 -13.39 -8.52 -5.26
CA VAL A 304 -12.72 -7.29 -4.85
C VAL A 304 -11.37 -7.12 -5.57
N GLY A 305 -10.55 -8.16 -5.62
CA GLY A 305 -9.25 -8.09 -6.30
C GLY A 305 -9.31 -7.96 -7.82
N ARG A 306 -10.39 -8.43 -8.45
CA ARG A 306 -10.69 -8.16 -9.88
C ARG A 306 -11.02 -6.69 -10.15
N MET A 307 -11.50 -6.00 -9.12
CA MET A 307 -11.91 -4.60 -9.13
C MET A 307 -10.99 -3.78 -8.21
N ALA A 308 -9.71 -4.12 -8.13
CA ALA A 308 -8.78 -3.52 -7.18
C ALA A 308 -8.70 -1.99 -7.30
N LEU A 309 -8.65 -1.45 -8.52
CA LEU A 309 -8.58 -0.01 -8.76
C LEU A 309 -9.91 0.66 -8.42
N THR A 310 -11.04 0.07 -8.84
CA THR A 310 -12.36 0.58 -8.48
C THR A 310 -12.56 0.57 -6.96
N ASN A 311 -12.19 -0.50 -6.26
CA ASN A 311 -12.38 -0.62 -4.82
C ASN A 311 -11.48 0.32 -4.03
N TYR A 312 -10.23 0.53 -4.46
CA TYR A 312 -9.34 1.52 -3.85
C TYR A 312 -9.94 2.93 -3.94
N LEU A 313 -10.42 3.34 -5.12
CA LEU A 313 -11.08 4.63 -5.29
C LEU A 313 -12.41 4.73 -4.54
N LEU A 314 -13.18 3.64 -4.50
CA LEU A 314 -14.42 3.57 -3.71
C LEU A 314 -14.15 3.73 -2.21
N GLN A 315 -13.07 3.14 -1.69
CA GLN A 315 -12.64 3.37 -0.31
C GLN A 315 -12.33 4.84 -0.07
N THR A 316 -11.60 5.50 -0.97
CA THR A 316 -11.39 6.96 -0.88
C THR A 316 -12.69 7.71 -0.85
N VAL A 317 -13.62 7.46 -1.78
CA VAL A 317 -14.91 8.16 -1.84
C VAL A 317 -15.71 7.97 -0.55
N ILE A 318 -15.79 6.74 -0.03
CA ILE A 318 -16.51 6.45 1.21
C ILE A 318 -15.85 7.19 2.37
N CYS A 319 -14.54 7.05 2.56
CA CYS A 319 -13.84 7.64 3.69
C CYS A 319 -13.82 9.17 3.63
N THR A 320 -13.58 9.80 2.48
CA THR A 320 -13.64 11.27 2.38
C THR A 320 -15.06 11.80 2.57
N THR A 321 -16.09 11.05 2.18
CA THR A 321 -17.49 11.41 2.52
C THR A 321 -17.71 11.36 4.04
N VAL A 322 -17.33 10.24 4.68
CA VAL A 322 -17.56 10.02 6.11
C VAL A 322 -16.75 11.00 6.98
N PHE A 323 -15.46 11.18 6.71
CA PHE A 323 -14.59 11.98 7.57
C PHE A 323 -14.63 13.46 7.23
N TYR A 324 -14.68 13.83 5.94
CA TYR A 324 -14.57 15.23 5.54
C TYR A 324 -15.95 15.90 5.42
N HIS A 325 -16.91 15.25 4.74
CA HIS A 325 -18.23 15.84 4.49
C HIS A 325 -19.19 15.68 5.68
N PHE A 326 -19.23 14.50 6.32
CA PHE A 326 -20.01 14.30 7.55
C PHE A 326 -19.28 14.76 8.82
N GLY A 327 -18.07 15.30 8.67
CA GLY A 327 -17.39 15.98 9.74
C GLY A 327 -16.88 15.06 10.86
N LEU A 328 -16.50 13.81 10.57
CA LEU A 328 -15.94 12.86 11.55
C LEU A 328 -14.41 12.90 11.67
N PHE A 329 -13.72 13.70 10.85
CA PHE A 329 -12.28 13.92 10.98
C PHE A 329 -11.95 14.44 12.38
N MET A 330 -10.90 13.89 13.01
CA MET A 330 -10.45 14.25 14.36
C MET A 330 -11.45 13.99 15.49
N LYS A 331 -12.51 13.20 15.26
CA LYS A 331 -13.52 12.86 16.28
C LYS A 331 -13.44 11.45 16.85
N LEU A 332 -12.64 10.58 16.24
CA LEU A 332 -12.56 9.16 16.56
C LEU A 332 -11.12 8.77 16.89
N ASP A 333 -10.93 7.86 17.84
CA ASP A 333 -9.63 7.25 18.09
C ASP A 333 -9.34 6.11 17.09
N ARG A 334 -8.14 5.51 17.14
CA ARG A 334 -7.78 4.44 16.20
C ARG A 334 -8.66 3.21 16.28
N LEU A 335 -9.16 2.86 17.47
CA LEU A 335 -9.98 1.66 17.61
C LEU A 335 -11.36 1.91 17.01
N ASP A 336 -11.93 3.10 17.24
CA ASP A 336 -13.19 3.51 16.64
C ASP A 336 -13.07 3.57 15.11
N LEU A 337 -11.94 4.09 14.58
CA LEU A 337 -11.65 4.03 13.15
C LEU A 337 -11.55 2.59 12.63
N LEU A 338 -10.90 1.70 13.37
CA LEU A 338 -10.80 0.29 12.98
C LEU A 338 -12.18 -0.39 12.93
N MET A 339 -13.14 0.02 13.77
CA MET A 339 -14.53 -0.48 13.72
C MET A 339 -15.28 -0.06 12.45
N ILE A 340 -14.87 1.03 11.78
CA ILE A 340 -15.45 1.47 10.50
C ILE A 340 -14.96 0.57 9.35
N VAL A 341 -13.76 -0.02 9.45
CA VAL A 341 -13.14 -0.80 8.37
C VAL A 341 -14.01 -1.99 7.90
N PRO A 342 -14.57 -2.84 8.78
CA PRO A 342 -15.48 -3.91 8.37
C PRO A 342 -16.69 -3.41 7.58
N VAL A 343 -17.24 -2.24 7.92
CA VAL A 343 -18.38 -1.65 7.20
C VAL A 343 -17.99 -1.29 5.77
N VAL A 344 -16.84 -0.63 5.60
CA VAL A 344 -16.32 -0.30 4.25
C VAL A 344 -16.00 -1.57 3.47
N TRP A 345 -15.43 -2.60 4.10
CA TRP A 345 -15.20 -3.90 3.48
C TRP A 345 -16.50 -4.56 3.02
N CYS A 346 -17.57 -4.53 3.83
CA CYS A 346 -18.88 -5.03 3.42
C CYS A 346 -19.37 -4.31 2.16
N VAL A 347 -19.24 -2.98 2.08
CA VAL A 347 -19.59 -2.21 0.88
C VAL A 347 -18.73 -2.63 -0.32
N ASN A 348 -17.40 -2.71 -0.16
CA ASN A 348 -16.50 -3.16 -1.24
C ASN A 348 -16.88 -4.56 -1.75
N LEU A 349 -17.15 -5.50 -0.85
CA LEU A 349 -17.53 -6.87 -1.18
C LEU A 349 -18.87 -6.92 -1.93
N LEU A 350 -19.91 -6.25 -1.39
CA LEU A 350 -21.24 -6.21 -2.00
C LEU A 350 -21.20 -5.56 -3.38
N VAL A 351 -20.60 -4.37 -3.50
CA VAL A 351 -20.46 -3.68 -4.79
C VAL A 351 -19.70 -4.54 -5.79
N SER A 352 -18.61 -5.19 -5.37
CA SER A 352 -17.82 -6.02 -6.28
C SER A 352 -18.57 -7.26 -6.76
N VAL A 353 -19.32 -7.93 -5.88
CA VAL A 353 -20.08 -9.14 -6.24
C VAL A 353 -21.26 -8.78 -7.14
N LEU A 354 -22.03 -7.76 -6.78
CA LEU A 354 -23.19 -7.30 -7.56
C LEU A 354 -22.75 -6.76 -8.93
N TRP A 355 -21.72 -5.92 -8.97
CA TRP A 355 -21.21 -5.39 -10.23
C TRP A 355 -20.72 -6.49 -11.17
N LEU A 356 -19.94 -7.44 -10.65
CA LEU A 356 -19.39 -8.53 -11.46
C LEU A 356 -20.40 -9.62 -11.82
N HIS A 357 -21.61 -9.55 -11.28
CA HIS A 357 -22.73 -10.35 -11.76
C HIS A 357 -23.20 -9.86 -13.14
N PHE A 358 -23.25 -8.55 -13.35
CA PHE A 358 -23.70 -7.94 -14.61
C PHE A 358 -22.55 -7.62 -15.58
N PHE A 359 -21.35 -7.32 -15.08
CA PHE A 359 -20.21 -6.86 -15.87
C PHE A 359 -18.96 -7.73 -15.70
N SER A 360 -18.11 -7.81 -16.72
CA SER A 360 -16.91 -8.65 -16.68
C SER A 360 -15.71 -8.02 -15.95
N GLN A 361 -15.70 -6.70 -15.81
CA GLN A 361 -14.62 -5.87 -15.25
C GLN A 361 -15.22 -4.76 -14.39
N GLY A 362 -14.44 -4.23 -13.44
CA GLY A 362 -14.84 -3.03 -12.71
C GLY A 362 -14.93 -1.81 -13.63
N PRO A 363 -15.74 -0.80 -13.26
CA PRO A 363 -16.01 0.36 -14.09
C PRO A 363 -14.73 1.12 -14.44
N ILE A 364 -13.86 1.37 -13.45
CA ILE A 364 -12.63 2.12 -13.66
C ILE A 364 -11.60 1.28 -14.42
N GLU A 365 -11.49 -0.01 -14.12
CA GLU A 365 -10.62 -0.92 -14.87
C GLU A 365 -11.03 -1.03 -16.33
N TRP A 366 -12.33 -1.09 -16.61
CA TRP A 366 -12.87 -1.11 -17.95
C TRP A 366 -12.54 0.19 -18.69
N GLY A 367 -12.86 1.36 -18.10
CA GLY A 367 -12.58 2.66 -18.72
C GLY A 367 -11.10 2.85 -19.01
N TRP A 368 -10.25 2.54 -18.02
CA TRP A 368 -8.80 2.58 -18.15
C TRP A 368 -8.30 1.65 -19.27
N ARG A 369 -8.83 0.43 -19.38
CA ARG A 369 -8.45 -0.52 -20.44
C ARG A 369 -8.92 -0.07 -21.83
N GLN A 370 -10.12 0.49 -21.96
CA GLN A 370 -10.62 0.99 -23.24
C GLN A 370 -9.82 2.19 -23.72
N LEU A 371 -9.49 3.12 -22.83
CA LEU A 371 -8.67 4.27 -23.15
C LEU A 371 -7.24 3.83 -23.55
N THR A 372 -6.69 2.83 -22.86
CA THR A 372 -5.40 2.23 -23.26
C THR A 372 -5.46 1.72 -24.70
N ARG A 373 -6.50 0.94 -25.04
CA ARG A 373 -6.76 0.42 -26.41
C ARG A 373 -6.80 1.49 -27.47
N ARG A 374 -7.51 2.59 -27.21
CA ARG A 374 -7.70 3.64 -28.21
C ARG A 374 -6.40 4.40 -28.49
N ILE A 375 -5.57 4.61 -27.47
CA ILE A 375 -4.33 5.40 -27.57
C ILE A 375 -3.15 4.55 -28.07
N SER A 376 -3.13 3.26 -27.72
CA SER A 376 -2.03 2.36 -28.11
C SER A 376 -2.05 1.97 -29.59
N GLY A 377 -3.15 2.24 -30.31
CA GLY A 377 -3.50 1.48 -31.50
C GLY A 377 -3.79 0.02 -31.15
#